data_AF-D3Q2W2-F1
#
_entry.id   AF-D3Q2W2-F1
#
_cell.length_a   1.000
_cell.length_b   1.000
_cell.length_c   1.000
_cell.angle_alpha   90.00
_cell.angle_beta   90.00
_cell.angle_gamma   90.00
#
_symmetry.space_group_name_H-M   'P 1'
#
loop_
_entity.id
_entity.type
_entity.pdbx_description
1 polymer ?
#
loop_
_entity_poly.entity_id
_entity_poly.type
_entity_poly.pdbx_seq_one_letter_code
_entity_poly.pdbx_strand_id
1 'polypeptide(L)'
;MTDNERPERLPSTAAETQEVMDRLEFDAPPSTPAEEAELLAQLPPAGSPIMTVRSLRMPIELAERVSKAAEKAGIPKTAWIRQAIEAQLAEEEEDTRVVSLADVRRALSLVRPAQDHAA
;
A
#
# COMPACT_ATOMS: atom_id res chain seq x y z
N MET A 1 -24.66 -1.85 -25.62
CA MET A 1 -23.33 -2.48 -25.70
C MET A 1 -22.62 -1.81 -26.86
N THR A 2 -22.12 -0.60 -26.63
CA THR A 2 -21.38 0.18 -27.62
C THR A 2 -19.90 -0.15 -27.44
N ASP A 3 -19.28 -0.64 -28.52
CA ASP A 3 -17.85 -0.87 -28.61
C ASP A 3 -17.12 0.44 -28.33
N ASN A 4 -16.36 0.48 -27.23
CA ASN A 4 -15.46 1.57 -26.93
C ASN A 4 -14.14 1.31 -27.67
N GLU A 5 -14.15 1.50 -29.00
CA GLU A 5 -12.98 1.29 -29.85
C GLU A 5 -11.86 2.24 -29.40
N ARG A 6 -10.79 1.68 -28.82
CA ARG A 6 -9.59 2.45 -28.49
C ARG A 6 -8.93 2.87 -29.81
N PRO A 7 -8.72 4.17 -30.08
CA PRO A 7 -8.03 4.59 -31.29
C PRO A 7 -6.59 4.06 -31.27
N GLU A 8 -6.20 3.38 -32.34
CA GLU A 8 -4.85 2.77 -32.50
C GLU A 8 -3.72 3.81 -32.48
N ARG A 9 -4.05 5.11 -32.61
CA ARG A 9 -3.11 6.22 -32.59
C ARG A 9 -3.72 7.45 -31.93
N LEU A 10 -2.91 8.16 -31.15
CA LEU A 10 -3.27 9.46 -30.58
C LEU A 10 -3.33 10.55 -31.68
N PRO A 11 -4.24 11.54 -31.57
CA PRO A 11 -4.29 12.67 -32.49
C PRO A 11 -2.95 13.43 -32.47
N SER A 12 -2.47 13.80 -33.64
CA SER A 12 -1.16 14.42 -33.86
C SER A 12 -1.24 15.83 -34.42
N THR A 13 -2.44 16.27 -34.78
CA THR A 13 -2.72 17.64 -35.23
C THR A 13 -3.79 18.31 -34.35
N ALA A 14 -3.88 19.63 -34.43
CA ALA A 14 -4.91 20.38 -33.73
C ALA A 14 -6.32 20.03 -34.23
N ALA A 15 -6.49 19.78 -35.54
CA ALA A 15 -7.77 19.41 -36.13
C ALA A 15 -8.24 18.01 -35.67
N GLU A 16 -7.33 17.04 -35.61
CA GLU A 16 -7.62 15.70 -35.09
C GLU A 16 -7.96 15.73 -33.59
N THR A 17 -7.26 16.56 -32.81
CA THR A 17 -7.59 16.77 -31.40
C THR A 17 -9.00 17.36 -31.26
N GLN A 18 -9.36 18.33 -32.10
CA GLN A 18 -10.68 18.95 -32.06
C GLN A 18 -11.79 17.93 -32.36
N GLU A 19 -11.61 17.08 -33.37
CA GLU A 19 -12.58 16.02 -33.70
C GLU A 19 -12.79 15.04 -32.52
N VAL A 20 -11.72 14.69 -31.79
CA VAL A 20 -11.84 13.87 -30.58
C VAL A 20 -12.62 14.60 -29.50
N MET A 21 -12.30 15.88 -29.26
CA MET A 21 -12.98 16.69 -28.24
C MET A 21 -14.47 16.88 -28.55
N ASP A 22 -14.83 17.05 -29.82
CA ASP A 22 -16.22 17.23 -30.26
C ASP A 22 -17.06 15.96 -30.08
N ARG A 23 -16.42 14.80 -29.94
CA ARG A 23 -17.07 13.51 -29.67
C ARG A 23 -17.16 13.17 -28.17
N LEU A 24 -16.62 14.00 -27.29
CA LEU A 24 -16.72 13.78 -25.85
C LEU A 24 -18.13 14.12 -25.37
N GLU A 25 -18.88 13.09 -25.00
CA GLU A 25 -20.12 13.22 -24.25
C GLU A 25 -19.78 13.17 -22.75
N PHE A 26 -20.19 14.21 -22.01
CA PHE A 26 -20.07 14.25 -20.56
C PHE A 26 -21.45 14.09 -19.96
N ASP A 27 -21.55 13.29 -18.90
CA ASP A 27 -22.74 13.29 -18.06
C ASP A 27 -23.00 14.71 -17.55
N ALA A 28 -24.26 15.13 -17.60
CA ALA A 28 -24.64 16.43 -17.08
C ALA A 28 -24.26 16.50 -15.59
N PRO A 29 -23.69 17.63 -15.12
CA PRO A 29 -23.42 17.79 -13.71
C PRO A 29 -24.73 17.67 -12.92
N PRO A 30 -24.67 17.18 -11.66
CA PRO A 30 -25.85 17.09 -10.82
C PRO A 30 -26.53 18.45 -10.77
N SER A 31 -27.82 18.47 -11.11
CA SER A 31 -28.62 19.68 -11.22
C SER A 31 -29.44 19.93 -9.95
N THR A 32 -29.47 18.96 -9.05
CA THR A 32 -30.16 19.05 -7.76
C THR A 32 -29.26 18.65 -6.58
N PRO A 33 -29.53 19.17 -5.36
CA PRO A 33 -28.81 18.75 -4.16
C PRO A 33 -28.94 17.24 -3.85
N ALA A 34 -30.02 16.60 -4.29
CA ALA A 34 -30.25 15.17 -4.08
C ALA A 34 -29.31 14.32 -4.95
N GLU A 35 -29.15 14.68 -6.22
CA GLU A 35 -28.22 14.04 -7.16
C GLU A 35 -26.76 14.24 -6.71
N GLU A 36 -26.42 15.43 -6.20
CA GLU A 36 -25.10 15.70 -5.64
C GLU A 36 -24.81 14.83 -4.40
N ALA A 37 -25.78 14.69 -3.50
CA ALA A 37 -25.65 13.84 -2.33
C ALA A 37 -25.48 12.35 -2.70
N GLU A 38 -26.19 11.88 -3.72
CA GLU A 38 -26.06 10.51 -4.24
C GLU A 38 -24.68 10.25 -4.84
N LEU A 39 -24.12 11.21 -5.59
CA LEU A 39 -22.75 11.14 -6.10
C LEU A 39 -21.70 11.13 -4.98
N LEU A 40 -21.85 12.01 -3.99
CA LEU A 40 -20.94 12.05 -2.84
C LEU A 40 -20.99 10.76 -2.01
N ALA A 41 -22.14 10.09 -1.94
CA ALA A 41 -22.29 8.80 -1.27
C ALA A 41 -21.53 7.66 -1.97
N GLN A 42 -21.18 7.81 -3.26
CA GLN A 42 -20.36 6.84 -4.00
C GLN A 42 -18.86 7.01 -3.76
N LEU A 43 -18.44 8.14 -3.18
CA LEU A 43 -17.04 8.33 -2.82
C LEU A 43 -16.65 7.40 -1.67
N PRO A 44 -15.38 6.97 -1.62
CA PRO A 44 -14.86 6.31 -0.44
C PRO A 44 -15.14 7.15 0.81
N PRO A 45 -15.42 6.51 1.96
CA PRO A 45 -15.64 7.22 3.21
C PRO A 45 -14.55 8.25 3.50
N ALA A 46 -14.91 9.40 4.05
CA ALA A 46 -13.94 10.41 4.45
C ALA A 46 -12.88 9.80 5.39
N GLY A 47 -11.61 10.06 5.11
CA GLY A 47 -10.49 9.46 5.84
C GLY A 47 -10.08 8.07 5.36
N SER A 48 -10.68 7.53 4.29
CA SER A 48 -10.17 6.33 3.63
C SER A 48 -8.70 6.53 3.24
N PRO A 49 -7.82 5.56 3.51
CA PRO A 49 -6.40 5.69 3.23
C PRO A 49 -6.17 5.80 1.72
N ILE A 50 -5.35 6.79 1.32
CA ILE A 50 -4.87 6.91 -0.06
C ILE A 50 -3.79 5.85 -0.26
N MET A 51 -4.10 4.81 -1.02
CA MET A 51 -3.18 3.71 -1.28
C MET A 51 -2.30 4.03 -2.48
N THR A 52 -0.98 3.77 -2.38
CA THR A 52 -0.05 3.89 -3.51
C THR A 52 0.46 2.53 -3.94
N VAL A 53 0.71 2.37 -5.25
CA VAL A 53 1.31 1.15 -5.80
C VAL A 53 2.83 1.34 -5.90
N ARG A 54 3.57 0.35 -5.41
CA ARG A 54 5.03 0.31 -5.46
C ARG A 54 5.50 -1.08 -5.90
N SER A 55 6.51 -1.14 -6.75
CA SER A 55 7.17 -2.38 -7.12
C SER A 55 8.29 -2.69 -6.13
N LEU A 56 8.26 -3.90 -5.57
CA LEU A 56 9.29 -4.39 -4.65
C LEU A 56 9.97 -5.60 -5.29
N ARG A 57 11.30 -5.53 -5.48
CA ARG A 57 12.10 -6.70 -5.86
C ARG A 57 12.43 -7.49 -4.60
N MET A 58 12.22 -8.79 -4.64
CA MET A 58 12.54 -9.70 -3.54
C MET A 58 13.24 -10.95 -4.07
N PRO A 59 14.12 -11.58 -3.28
CA PRO A 59 14.57 -12.94 -3.54
C PRO A 59 13.39 -13.89 -3.69
N ILE A 60 13.54 -14.91 -4.54
CA ILE A 60 12.48 -15.87 -4.86
C ILE A 60 12.01 -16.59 -3.60
N GLU A 61 12.96 -17.01 -2.76
CA GLU A 61 12.71 -17.73 -1.52
C GLU A 61 11.91 -16.89 -0.54
N LEU A 62 12.18 -15.58 -0.49
CA LEU A 62 11.40 -14.65 0.33
C LEU A 62 9.98 -14.50 -0.22
N ALA A 63 9.85 -14.36 -1.55
CA ALA A 63 8.55 -14.25 -2.18
C ALA A 63 7.66 -15.48 -1.92
N GLU A 64 8.23 -16.69 -1.90
CA GLU A 64 7.54 -17.94 -1.57
C GLU A 64 7.15 -18.01 -0.09
N ARG A 65 8.05 -17.64 0.82
CA ARG A 65 7.78 -17.61 2.26
C ARG A 65 6.61 -16.68 2.58
N VAL A 66 6.57 -15.51 1.94
CA VAL A 66 5.47 -14.55 2.07
C VAL A 66 4.15 -15.14 1.54
N SER A 67 4.17 -15.84 0.39
CA SER A 67 2.97 -16.50 -0.12
C SER A 67 2.43 -17.54 0.86
N LYS A 68 3.28 -18.41 1.40
CA LYS A 68 2.89 -19.43 2.39
C LYS A 68 2.35 -18.81 3.69
N ALA A 69 2.94 -17.71 4.13
CA ALA A 69 2.49 -17.01 5.34
C ALA A 69 1.11 -16.36 5.14
N ALA A 70 0.87 -15.75 3.97
CA ALA A 70 -0.41 -15.19 3.60
C ALA A 70 -1.51 -16.26 3.48
N GLU A 71 -1.20 -17.39 2.84
CA GLU A 71 -2.09 -18.56 2.74
C GLU A 71 -2.45 -19.09 4.13
N LYS A 72 -1.46 -19.27 5.01
CA LYS A 72 -1.68 -19.70 6.39
C LYS A 72 -2.58 -18.74 7.17
N ALA A 73 -2.47 -17.44 6.91
CA ALA A 73 -3.28 -16.40 7.52
C ALA A 73 -4.66 -16.24 6.85
N GLY A 74 -4.91 -16.89 5.71
CA GLY A 74 -6.18 -16.79 4.97
C GLY A 74 -6.42 -15.41 4.35
N ILE A 75 -5.37 -14.63 4.10
CA ILE A 75 -5.48 -13.26 3.57
C ILE A 75 -4.67 -13.08 2.27
N PRO A 76 -5.00 -12.06 1.43
CA PRO A 76 -4.22 -11.77 0.24
C PRO A 76 -2.76 -11.45 0.57
N LYS A 77 -1.85 -11.87 -0.31
CA LYS A 77 -0.40 -11.64 -0.17
C LYS A 77 -0.05 -10.18 0.09
N THR A 78 -0.69 -9.25 -0.60
CA THR A 78 -0.47 -7.80 -0.44
C THR A 78 -0.94 -7.27 0.91
N ALA A 79 -2.05 -7.81 1.44
CA ALA A 79 -2.53 -7.48 2.78
C ALA A 79 -1.56 -7.99 3.85
N TRP A 80 -1.07 -9.22 3.69
CA TRP A 80 -0.07 -9.79 4.60
C TRP A 80 1.23 -8.98 4.61
N ILE A 81 1.77 -8.64 3.42
CA ILE A 81 2.99 -7.81 3.31
C ILE A 81 2.78 -6.46 4.01
N ARG A 82 1.63 -5.81 3.79
CA ARG A 82 1.30 -4.54 4.41
C ARG A 82 1.29 -4.65 5.94
N GLN A 83 0.56 -5.63 6.48
CA GLN A 83 0.49 -5.86 7.92
C GLN A 83 1.85 -6.15 8.54
N ALA A 84 2.70 -6.91 7.84
CA ALA A 84 4.06 -7.19 8.31
C ALA A 84 4.91 -5.92 8.38
N ILE A 85 4.78 -5.02 7.41
CA ILE A 85 5.48 -3.73 7.41
C ILE A 85 4.94 -2.82 8.52
N GLU A 86 3.62 -2.69 8.64
CA GLU A 86 2.96 -1.88 9.68
C GLU A 86 3.35 -2.37 11.08
N ALA A 87 3.37 -3.68 11.31
CA ALA A 87 3.78 -4.26 12.58
C ALA A 87 5.26 -3.96 12.91
N GLN A 88 6.15 -4.07 11.92
CA GLN A 88 7.57 -3.75 12.13
C GLN A 88 7.77 -2.26 12.44
N LEU A 89 7.05 -1.37 11.77
CA LEU A 89 7.13 0.08 12.01
C LEU A 89 6.57 0.46 13.39
N ALA A 90 5.44 -0.13 13.79
CA ALA A 90 4.87 0.08 15.12
C ALA A 90 5.84 -0.37 16.23
N GLU A 91 6.52 -1.51 16.04
CA GLU A 91 7.54 -2.01 16.97
C GLU A 91 8.73 -1.04 17.11
N GLU A 92 9.13 -0.38 16.02
CA GLU A 92 10.20 0.62 16.01
C GLU A 92 9.79 1.94 16.68
N GLU A 93 8.53 2.37 16.52
CA GLU A 93 8.00 3.61 17.11
C GLU A 93 7.76 3.51 18.63
N GLU A 94 7.46 2.31 19.14
CA GLU A 94 7.22 2.08 20.58
C GLU A 94 8.51 1.95 21.41
N ASP A 95 9.69 2.21 20.85
CA ASP A 95 11.02 2.07 21.47
C ASP A 95 11.32 0.66 22.03
N THR A 96 10.45 -0.32 21.77
CA THR A 96 10.61 -1.74 22.12
C THR A 96 11.21 -2.51 20.96
N ARG A 97 12.41 -2.11 20.52
CA ARG A 97 13.15 -2.83 19.47
C ARG A 97 13.34 -4.30 19.90
N VAL A 98 12.74 -5.26 19.19
CA VAL A 98 12.92 -6.69 19.44
C VAL A 98 14.34 -7.06 19.04
N VAL A 99 15.21 -7.17 20.03
CA VAL A 99 16.59 -7.61 19.85
C VAL A 99 16.66 -9.12 19.68
N SER A 100 17.43 -9.59 18.70
CA SER A 100 17.63 -11.02 18.49
C SER A 100 18.27 -11.64 19.74
N LEU A 101 17.85 -12.86 20.12
CA LEU A 101 18.43 -13.57 21.26
C LEU A 101 19.95 -13.76 21.11
N ALA A 102 20.44 -13.89 19.87
CA ALA A 102 21.86 -14.00 19.58
C ALA A 102 22.61 -12.70 19.92
N ASP A 103 22.04 -11.55 19.58
CA ASP A 103 22.63 -10.24 19.88
C ASP A 103 22.55 -9.91 21.37
N VAL A 104 21.47 -10.29 22.04
CA VAL A 104 21.36 -10.20 23.52
C VAL A 104 22.44 -11.05 24.19
N ARG A 105 22.64 -12.30 23.75
CA ARG A 105 23.68 -13.18 24.30
C ARG A 105 25.09 -12.63 24.06
N ARG A 106 25.35 -12.08 22.87
CA ARG A 106 26.62 -11.42 22.57
C ARG A 106 26.82 -10.20 23.47
N ALA A 107 25.82 -9.35 23.62
CA ALA A 107 25.89 -8.17 24.48
C ALA A 107 26.15 -8.55 25.95
N LEU A 108 25.43 -9.55 26.49
CA LEU A 108 25.64 -10.07 27.85
C LEU A 108 27.05 -10.62 28.06
N SER A 109 27.66 -11.23 27.03
CA SER A 109 29.04 -11.73 27.12
C SER A 109 30.10 -10.62 27.23
N LEU A 110 29.76 -9.40 26.80
CA LEU A 110 30.65 -8.23 26.84
C LEU A 110 30.56 -7.46 28.17
N VAL A 111 29.48 -7.65 28.93
CA VAL A 111 29.32 -7.07 30.26
C VAL A 111 30.01 -7.99 31.27
N ARG A 112 31.21 -7.62 31.74
CA ARG A 112 31.81 -8.30 32.91
C ARG A 112 30.92 -8.05 34.13
N PRO A 113 30.70 -9.05 35.00
CA PRO A 113 30.06 -8.79 36.29
C PRO A 113 30.87 -7.71 37.01
N ALA A 114 30.20 -6.64 37.43
CA ALA A 114 30.77 -5.70 38.36
C ALA A 114 31.23 -6.52 39.58
N GLN A 115 32.54 -6.55 39.82
CA GLN A 115 33.07 -7.14 41.03
C GLN A 115 32.57 -6.24 42.17
N ASP A 116 31.50 -6.64 42.84
CA ASP A 116 31.03 -6.02 44.08
C ASP A 116 32.23 -5.90 45.02
N HIS A 117 32.75 -4.68 45.12
CA HIS A 117 33.79 -4.34 46.07
C HIS A 117 33.12 -3.87 47.36
N ALA A 118 33.43 -4.62 48.43
CA ALA A 118 33.38 -4.24 49.84
C ALA A 118 31.98 -4.17 50.48
N ALA A 119 31.78 -4.56 51.73
CA ALA A 119 32.70 -4.77 52.85
C ALA A 119 32.16 -5.84 53.81
#